data_AF-F0IHQ2-F1
#
_entry.id   AF-F0IHQ2-F1
#
_cell.length_a   1.000
_cell.length_b   1.000
_cell.length_c   1.000
_cell.angle_alpha   90.00
_cell.angle_beta   90.00
_cell.angle_gamma   90.00
#
_symmetry.space_group_name_H-M   'P 1'
#
loop_
_entity.id
_entity.type
_entity.pdbx_description
1 polymer ?
#
loop_
_entity_poly.entity_id
_entity_poly.type
_entity_poly.pdbx_seq_one_letter_code
_entity_poly.pdbx_strand_id
1 'polypeptide(L)' 'MKTSYFTFGQSHIYRLNGQSLDCNCVIKITAENPRDVMVEYFGLGWAFEYDKCPEMKYFPRGIYNLTENKWE' A
#
# COMPACT_ATOMS: atom_id res chain seq x y z
N MET A 1 10.32 -4.56 14.00
CA MET A 1 9.43 -4.48 12.82
C MET A 1 8.13 -3.79 13.23
N LYS A 2 7.58 -2.95 12.36
CA LYS A 2 6.26 -2.29 12.51
C LYS A 2 5.46 -2.47 11.22
N THR A 3 4.13 -2.41 11.34
CA THR A 3 3.22 -2.44 10.20
C THR A 3 2.70 -1.04 9.92
N SER A 4 2.81 -0.59 8.67
CA SER A 4 2.18 0.64 8.19
C SER A 4 1.27 0.32 7.00
N TYR A 5 0.28 1.19 6.79
CA TYR A 5 -0.65 1.15 5.66
C TYR A 5 -0.44 2.36 4.77
N PHE A 6 -0.49 2.17 3.46
CA PHE A 6 -0.25 3.23 2.48
C PHE A 6 -1.38 3.30 1.46
N THR A 7 -1.70 4.50 1.02
CA THR A 7 -2.73 4.74 0.01
C THR A 7 -2.15 5.52 -1.17
N PHE A 8 -2.78 5.39 -2.33
CA PHE A 8 -2.38 6.07 -3.55
C PHE A 8 -3.30 7.25 -3.87
N GLY A 9 -2.74 8.26 -4.54
CA GLY A 9 -3.53 9.33 -5.16
C GLY A 9 -4.30 8.83 -6.38
N GLN A 10 -5.28 9.61 -6.85
CA GLN A 10 -6.19 9.19 -7.94
C GLN A 10 -5.48 8.87 -9.26
N SER A 11 -4.34 9.52 -9.56
CA SER A 11 -3.55 9.32 -10.78
C SER A 11 -2.43 8.28 -10.65
N HIS A 12 -2.28 7.66 -9.47
CA HIS A 12 -1.14 6.82 -9.14
C HIS A 12 -1.52 5.35 -9.32
N ILE A 13 -1.10 4.76 -10.45
CA ILE A 13 -1.41 3.39 -10.83
C ILE A 13 -0.10 2.64 -11.06
N TYR A 14 0.08 1.53 -10.34
CA TYR A 14 1.27 0.71 -10.38
C TYR A 14 0.92 -0.74 -10.74
N ARG A 15 1.86 -1.42 -11.40
CA ARG A 15 1.79 -2.86 -11.67
C ARG A 15 2.92 -3.57 -10.96
N LEU A 16 2.56 -4.48 -10.06
CA LEU A 16 3.52 -5.24 -9.26
C LEU A 16 3.01 -6.66 -9.05
N ASN A 17 3.86 -7.68 -9.26
CA ASN A 17 3.51 -9.10 -9.10
C ASN A 17 2.23 -9.52 -9.85
N GLY A 18 2.00 -8.94 -11.04
CA GLY A 18 0.79 -9.16 -11.84
C GLY A 18 -0.48 -8.48 -11.31
N GLN A 19 -0.40 -7.78 -10.17
CA GLN A 19 -1.49 -7.02 -9.59
C GLN A 19 -1.47 -5.57 -10.06
N SER A 20 -2.65 -4.96 -10.17
CA SER A 20 -2.78 -3.51 -10.31
C SER A 20 -3.02 -2.91 -8.94
N LEU A 21 -2.20 -1.93 -8.56
CA LEU A 21 -2.23 -1.24 -7.27
C LEU A 21 -2.49 0.24 -7.54
N ASP A 22 -3.60 0.76 -7.03
CA ASP A 22 -4.10 2.11 -7.29
C ASP A 22 -4.91 2.65 -6.10
N CYS A 23 -5.57 3.79 -6.28
CA CYS A 23 -6.37 4.45 -5.23
C CYS A 23 -7.51 3.61 -4.64
N ASN A 24 -7.87 2.46 -5.23
CA ASN A 24 -8.91 1.57 -4.73
C ASN A 24 -8.40 0.49 -3.76
N CYS A 25 -7.09 0.41 -3.50
CA CYS A 25 -6.51 -0.52 -2.54
C CYS A 25 -5.62 0.19 -1.51
N VAL A 26 -5.36 -0.52 -0.41
CA VAL A 26 -4.39 -0.11 0.61
C VAL A 26 -3.20 -1.06 0.56
N ILE A 27 -1.99 -0.53 0.61
CA ILE A 27 -0.78 -1.34 0.71
C ILE A 27 -0.43 -1.53 2.19
N LYS A 28 -0.25 -2.77 2.62
CA LYS A 28 0.22 -3.11 3.96
C LYS A 28 1.65 -3.60 3.87
N ILE A 29 2.53 -3.01 4.69
CA ILE A 29 3.95 -3.35 4.73
C ILE A 29 4.34 -3.58 6.19
N THR A 30 4.99 -4.72 6.47
CA THR A 30 5.61 -5.01 7.77
C THR A 30 7.13 -5.11 7.61
N ALA A 31 7.86 -4.15 8.18
CA ALA A 31 9.32 -4.03 8.06
C ALA A 31 9.91 -3.25 9.25
N GLU A 32 11.23 -3.10 9.32
CA GLU A 32 11.86 -2.17 10.28
C GLU A 32 11.49 -0.72 9.97
N ASN A 33 11.59 -0.33 8.70
CA ASN A 33 11.10 0.94 8.18
C ASN A 33 10.19 0.71 6.94
N PRO A 34 8.87 0.55 7.13
CA PRO A 34 7.91 0.35 6.04
C PRO A 34 7.94 1.43 4.96
N ARG A 35 8.29 2.67 5.33
CA ARG A 35 8.35 3.79 4.39
C ARG A 35 9.47 3.62 3.38
N ASP A 36 10.63 3.12 3.80
CA ASP A 36 11.75 2.86 2.90
C ASP A 36 11.36 1.81 1.85
N VAL A 37 10.66 0.75 2.26
CA VAL A 37 10.12 -0.26 1.35
C VAL A 37 9.09 0.35 0.39
N MET A 38 8.17 1.19 0.89
CA MET A 38 7.20 1.87 0.03
C MET A 38 7.90 2.72 -1.05
N VAL A 39 8.97 3.44 -0.67
CA VAL A 39 9.75 4.27 -1.58
C VAL A 39 10.56 3.43 -2.57
N GLU A 40 11.11 2.30 -2.16
CA GLU A 40 11.82 1.37 -3.05
C GLU A 40 10.93 0.86 -4.18
N TYR A 41 9.69 0.47 -3.86
CA TYR A 41 8.76 -0.12 -4.84
C TYR A 41 7.99 0.93 -5.67
N PHE A 42 7.58 2.04 -5.06
CA PHE A 42 6.64 2.99 -5.67
C PHE A 42 7.18 4.42 -5.79
N GLY A 43 8.39 4.67 -5.31
CA GLY A 43 8.97 6.01 -5.25
C GLY A 43 8.23 6.91 -4.25
N LEU A 44 8.21 8.21 -4.55
CA LEU A 44 7.50 9.21 -3.74
C LEU A 44 6.04 9.42 -4.18
N GLY A 45 5.57 8.65 -5.15
CA GLY A 45 4.24 8.78 -5.74
C GLY A 45 3.17 8.04 -4.95
N TRP A 46 2.80 8.52 -3.78
CA TRP A 46 1.70 7.98 -2.98
C TRP A 46 1.12 9.06 -2.08
N ALA A 47 -0.05 8.82 -1.49
CA ALA A 47 -0.82 9.84 -0.79
C ALA A 47 -0.46 9.92 0.69
N PHE A 48 -0.79 8.87 1.46
CA PHE A 48 -0.66 8.89 2.91
C PHE A 48 -0.09 7.58 3.45
N GLU A 49 0.59 7.68 4.59
CA GLU A 49 1.02 6.58 5.45
C GLU A 49 0.18 6.63 6.73
N TYR A 50 -0.27 5.46 7.20
CA TYR A 50 -1.09 5.31 8.40
C TYR A 50 -0.52 4.23 9.31
N ASP A 51 -0.48 4.51 10.62
CA ASP A 51 -0.08 3.52 11.64
C ASP A 51 -1.17 2.47 11.91
N LYS A 52 -2.41 2.72 11.45
CA LYS A 52 -3.56 1.83 11.60
C LYS A 52 -4.26 1.65 10.25
N CYS A 53 -4.97 0.54 10.10
CA CYS A 53 -5.78 0.29 8.90
C CYS A 53 -6.78 1.45 8.69
N PRO A 54 -6.83 2.07 7.50
CA PRO A 54 -7.74 3.16 7.22
C PRO A 54 -9.19 2.65 7.06
N GLU A 55 -10.14 3.57 6.90
CA GLU A 55 -11.54 3.24 6.63
C GLU A 55 -11.70 2.53 5.28
N MET A 56 -11.88 1.20 5.32
CA MET A 56 -11.89 0.35 4.12
C MET A 56 -13.06 0.60 3.17
N LYS A 57 -14.10 1.32 3.59
CA LYS A 57 -15.22 1.70 2.72
C LYS A 57 -14.81 2.52 1.49
N TYR A 58 -13.63 3.16 1.52
CA TYR A 58 -13.08 3.92 0.41
C TYR A 58 -12.14 3.10 -0.50
N PHE A 59 -11.81 1.87 -0.13
CA PHE A 59 -10.81 1.03 -0.80
C PHE A 59 -11.42 -0.33 -1.18
N PRO A 60 -12.29 -0.37 -2.21
CA PRO A 60 -13.12 -1.55 -2.50
C PRO A 60 -12.32 -2.78 -2.94
N ARG A 61 -11.04 -2.64 -3.30
CA ARG A 61 -10.17 -3.78 -3.65
C ARG A 61 -9.51 -4.43 -2.43
N GLY A 62 -9.66 -3.84 -1.25
CA GLY A 62 -9.10 -4.38 -0.02
C GLY A 62 -7.64 -4.02 0.20
N ILE A 63 -6.97 -4.83 1.02
CA ILE A 63 -5.60 -4.59 1.44
C ILE A 63 -4.68 -5.55 0.68
N TYR A 64 -3.64 -5.02 0.05
CA TYR A 64 -2.58 -5.82 -0.51
C TYR A 64 -1.39 -5.85 0.45
N ASN A 65 -1.12 -7.00 1.05
CA ASN A 65 0.04 -7.23 1.89
C ASN A 65 1.27 -7.45 1.02
N LEU A 66 2.09 -6.41 0.90
CA LEU A 66 3.28 -6.41 0.06
C LEU A 66 4.35 -7.37 0.59
N THR A 67 4.49 -7.46 1.90
CA THR A 67 5.48 -8.33 2.56
C THR A 67 5.20 -9.82 2.29
N GLU A 68 3.93 -10.20 2.22
CA GLU A 68 3.49 -11.58 1.97
C GLU A 68 3.01 -11.83 0.53
N ASN A 69 3.02 -10.82 -0.34
CA ASN A 69 2.55 -10.88 -1.72
C ASN A 69 1.13 -11.47 -1.87
N LYS A 70 0.16 -11.01 -1.05
CA LYS A 70 -1.21 -11.52 -1.07
C LYS A 70 -2.26 -10.44 -0.76
N TRP A 71 -3.51 -10.67 -1.20
CA TRP A 71 -4.67 -9.87 -0.84
C TRP A 71 -5.26 -10.30 0.51
N GLU A 72 -5.78 -9.34 1.28
CA GLU A 72 -6.52 -9.50 2.56
C GLU A 72 -7.90 -8.87 2.47
#